data_AF-A0A1V5ZR76-F1
#
_entry.id   AF-A0A1V5ZR76-F1
#
_cell.length_a   1.000
_cell.length_b   1.000
_cell.length_c   1.000
_cell.angle_alpha   90.00
_cell.angle_beta   90.00
_cell.angle_gamma   90.00
#
_symmetry.space_group_name_H-M   'P 1'
#
loop_
_entity.id
_entity.type
_entity.pdbx_description
1 polymer ?
#
loop_
_entity_poly.entity_id
_entity_poly.type
_entity_poly.pdbx_seq_one_letter_code
_entity_poly.pdbx_strand_id
1 'polypeptide(L)' 'MGYIFSAQTVLGKISIVEQDKKITHLFWDPKNIVNTYEYKETPLLKDAFLQLEKYLE' A
#
# COMPACT_ATOMS: atom_id res chain seq x y z
N MET A 1 6.90 12.87 5.75
CA MET A 1 7.01 12.27 4.39
C MET A 1 6.34 10.91 4.45
N GLY A 2 5.47 10.59 3.49
CA GLY A 2 4.72 9.32 3.53
C GLY A 2 5.43 8.20 2.77
N TYR A 3 5.12 6.97 3.14
CA TYR A 3 5.63 5.76 2.49
C TYR A 3 4.54 5.11 1.66
N ILE A 4 4.88 4.57 0.50
CA ILE A 4 3.97 3.77 -0.33
C ILE A 4 4.58 2.39 -0.56
N PHE A 5 3.74 1.36 -0.49
CA PHE A 5 4.10 0.01 -0.90
C PHE A 5 3.04 -0.54 -1.84
N SER A 6 3.47 -1.29 -2.84
CA SER A 6 2.61 -1.87 -3.86
C SER A 6 2.80 -3.39 -3.92
N ALA A 7 1.70 -4.14 -3.95
CA ALA A 7 1.73 -5.58 -4.19
C ALA A 7 0.66 -6.00 -5.21
N GLN A 8 0.93 -7.11 -5.91
CA GLN A 8 -0.01 -7.74 -6.82
C GLN A 8 -0.99 -8.60 -6.02
N THR A 9 -2.29 -8.41 -6.23
CA THR A 9 -3.37 -9.22 -5.62
C THR A 9 -4.21 -9.89 -6.70
N VAL A 10 -5.21 -10.70 -6.29
CA VAL A 10 -6.21 -11.30 -7.21
C VAL A 10 -7.05 -10.25 -7.94
N LEU A 11 -7.19 -9.04 -7.38
CA LEU A 11 -7.91 -7.93 -7.99
C LEU A 11 -7.02 -7.07 -8.90
N GLY A 12 -5.70 -7.20 -8.81
CA GLY A 12 -4.75 -6.34 -9.51
C GLY A 12 -3.69 -5.77 -8.59
N LYS A 13 -2.88 -4.84 -9.11
CA LYS A 13 -1.87 -4.14 -8.33
C LYS A 13 -2.54 -3.12 -7.41
N ILE A 14 -2.46 -3.38 -6.11
CA ILE A 14 -2.93 -2.48 -5.07
C ILE A 14 -1.73 -1.78 -4.45
N SER A 15 -1.90 -0.54 -4.00
CA SER A 15 -0.89 0.20 -3.25
C SER A 15 -1.47 0.83 -2.02
N ILE A 16 -0.74 0.74 -0.92
CA ILE A 16 -1.15 1.26 0.38
C ILE A 16 -0.13 2.32 0.80
N VAL A 17 -0.64 3.42 1.35
CA VAL A 17 0.17 4.53 1.85
C VAL A 17 0.13 4.60 3.37
N GLU A 18 1.30 4.77 3.95
CA GLU A 18 1.51 5.12 5.35
C GLU A 18 1.92 6.59 5.47
N GLN A 19 1.25 7.32 6.37
CA GLN A 19 1.69 8.63 6.84
C GLN A 19 1.51 8.69 8.35
N ASP A 20 2.52 9.20 9.08
CA ASP A 20 2.49 9.35 10.53
C ASP A 20 2.05 8.07 11.28
N LYS A 21 2.59 6.91 10.85
CA LYS A 21 2.27 5.57 11.38
C LYS A 21 0.80 5.16 11.25
N LYS A 22 0.10 5.69 10.25
CA LYS A 22 -1.29 5.37 9.93
C LYS A 22 -1.43 5.04 8.46
N ILE A 23 -2.28 4.06 8.15
CA ILE A 23 -2.72 3.83 6.78
C ILE A 23 -3.67 4.95 6.39
N THR A 24 -3.35 5.66 5.31
CA THR A 24 -4.11 6.85 4.89
C THR A 24 -4.78 6.68 3.54
N HIS A 25 -4.21 5.88 2.65
CA HIS A 25 -4.74 5.69 1.31
C HIS A 25 -4.56 4.24 0.85
N LEU A 26 -5.50 3.79 0.01
CA LEU A 26 -5.44 2.55 -0.73
C LEU A 26 -5.79 2.86 -2.18
N PHE A 27 -4.95 2.43 -3.11
CA PHE A 27 -5.09 2.71 -4.53
C PHE A 27 -5.11 1.42 -5.34
N TRP A 28 -5.98 1.40 -6.34
CA TRP A 28 -6.00 0.39 -7.39
C TRP A 28 -5.37 1.02 -8.64
N ASP A 29 -4.34 0.39 -9.19
CA ASP A 29 -3.61 0.87 -10.39
C ASP A 29 -3.02 2.31 -10.26
N PRO A 30 -1.99 2.50 -9.41
CA PRO A 30 -1.43 3.82 -9.11
C PRO A 30 -0.49 4.33 -10.22
N LYS A 31 -1.01 4.65 -11.40
CA LYS A 31 -0.15 5.09 -12.52
C LYS A 31 0.63 6.39 -12.28
N ASN A 32 0.22 7.23 -11.31
CA ASN A 32 0.80 8.57 -11.08
C ASN A 32 1.15 8.91 -9.62
N ILE A 33 1.16 7.94 -8.69
CA ILE A 33 1.20 8.23 -7.24
C ILE A 33 2.63 8.23 -6.67
N VAL A 34 3.58 7.63 -7.39
CA VAL A 34 4.96 7.37 -6.94
C VAL A 34 5.75 8.65 -6.67
N ASN A 35 5.39 9.78 -7.27
CA ASN A 35 6.15 11.03 -7.11
C ASN A 35 5.88 11.77 -5.79
N THR A 36 4.86 11.37 -5.03
CA THR A 36 4.44 12.05 -3.78
C THR A 36 4.91 11.32 -2.53
N TYR A 37 5.27 10.04 -2.64
CA TYR A 37 5.57 9.15 -1.52
C TYR A 37 6.86 8.39 -1.77
N GLU A 38 7.62 8.14 -0.71
CA GLU A 38 8.82 7.30 -0.79
C GLU A 38 8.41 5.84 -0.87
N TYR A 39 8.95 5.10 -1.86
CA TYR A 39 8.67 3.67 -1.96
C TYR A 39 9.40 2.91 -0.84
N LYS A 40 8.65 2.32 0.08
CA LYS A 40 9.21 1.62 1.23
C LYS A 40 8.22 0.62 1.80
N GLU A 41 8.68 -0.59 2.06
CA GLU A 41 7.94 -1.59 2.81
C GLU A 41 8.23 -1.43 4.31
N THR A 42 7.29 -0.85 5.04
CA THR A 42 7.36 -0.75 6.50
C THR A 42 6.64 -1.93 7.15
N PRO A 43 6.89 -2.23 8.44
CA PRO A 43 6.14 -3.27 9.15
C PRO A 43 4.62 -3.04 9.11
N LEU A 44 4.17 -1.78 9.25
CA LEU A 44 2.75 -1.44 9.20
C LEU A 44 2.14 -1.70 7.82
N LEU A 45 2.84 -1.31 6.75
CA LEU A 45 2.37 -1.56 5.38
C LEU A 45 2.34 -3.06 5.07
N LYS A 46 3.34 -3.81 5.53
CA LYS A 46 3.39 -5.26 5.41
C LYS A 46 2.21 -5.92 6.11
N ASP A 47 1.95 -5.56 7.36
CA ASP A 47 0.82 -6.10 8.14
C ASP A 47 -0.54 -5.73 7.50
N ALA A 48 -0.65 -4.52 6.95
CA ALA A 48 -1.85 -4.09 6.22
C ALA A 48 -2.08 -4.91 4.95
N PHE A 49 -1.02 -5.23 4.20
CA PHE A 49 -1.13 -6.08 3.02
C PHE A 49 -1.49 -7.53 3.36
N LEU A 50 -0.91 -8.11 4.43
CA LEU A 50 -1.29 -9.45 4.89
C LEU A 50 -2.78 -9.53 5.26
N GLN A 51 -3.31 -8.48 5.91
CA GLN A 51 -4.74 -8.39 6.21
C GLN A 51 -5.59 -8.25 4.95
N LEU A 52 -5.13 -7.46 3.98
CA LEU A 52 -5.80 -7.31 2.69
C LEU A 52 -5.83 -8.62 1.91
N GLU A 53 -4.72 -9.35 1.84
CA GLU A 53 -4.66 -10.66 1.18
C GLU A 53 -5.66 -11.63 1.81
N LYS A 54 -5.67 -11.74 3.13
CA LYS A 54 -6.63 -12.58 3.86
C LYS A 54 -8.09 -12.17 3.65
N TYR A 55 -8.36 -10.87 3.42
CA TYR A 55 -9.71 -10.39 3.12
C TYR A 55 -10.18 -10.79 1.72
N LEU A 56 -9.26 -10.98 0.79
CA LEU A 56 -9.54 -11.32 -0.62
C LEU A 56 -9.60 -12.83 -0.89
N GLU A 57 -9.23 -13.66 0.10
CA GLU A 57 -9.45 -15.11 0.13
C GLU A 57 -10.91 -15.46 0.48
#